data_AF-A0A1B9EUT7-F1
#
_entry.id   AF-A0A1B9EUT7-F1
#
_cell.length_a   1.000
_cell.length_b   1.000
_cell.length_c   1.000
_cell.angle_alpha   90.00
_cell.angle_beta   90.00
_cell.angle_gamma   90.00
#
_symmetry.space_group_name_H-M   'P 1'
#
loop_
_entity.id
_entity.type
_entity.pdbx_description
1 polymer ?
#
loop_
_entity_poly.entity_id
_entity_poly.type
_entity_poly.pdbx_seq_one_letter_code
_entity_poly.pdbx_strand_id
1 'polypeptide(L)'
;MSTTMLDQTTAMIEKTWGQPIEALEVLAVRHPCEDPLLRSAMHTRTALAVTDNAAAVHQERLHALTRPGYVPAFYELDRITESAVNLRVAHTESRTYLQAIRRVVEAHDAAAPADRTPTDLLIQAAVARSGHAPHTPDQMPDPPVPSASLGPPTPASGPRR
;
A
#
# COMPACT_ATOMS: atom_id res chain seq x y z
N MET A 1 32.16 8.03 -4.42
CA MET A 1 31.31 7.75 -3.25
C MET A 1 30.46 6.54 -3.60
N SER A 2 30.51 5.47 -2.81
CA SER A 2 29.60 4.33 -3.01
C SER A 2 28.19 4.79 -2.64
N THR A 3 27.23 4.68 -3.55
CA THR A 3 25.82 4.97 -3.27
C THR A 3 25.31 3.98 -2.22
N THR A 4 24.73 4.49 -1.13
CA THR A 4 24.13 3.64 -0.10
C THR A 4 22.82 3.02 -0.60
N MET A 5 22.35 1.98 0.06
CA MET A 5 21.06 1.37 -0.31
C MET A 5 19.89 2.34 -0.04
N LEU A 6 20.03 3.19 0.97
CA LEU A 6 19.11 4.27 1.26
C LEU A 6 19.08 5.31 0.13
N ASP A 7 20.24 5.69 -0.42
CA ASP A 7 20.30 6.64 -1.55
C ASP A 7 19.60 6.07 -2.79
N GLN A 8 19.88 4.80 -3.12
CA GLN A 8 19.22 4.11 -4.24
C GLN A 8 17.70 4.08 -4.06
N THR A 9 17.25 3.81 -2.84
CA THR A 9 15.84 3.72 -2.50
C THR A 9 15.16 5.08 -2.55
N THR A 10 15.82 6.11 -2.04
CA THR A 10 15.32 7.49 -2.06
C THR A 10 15.13 7.95 -3.50
N ALA A 11 16.13 7.76 -4.36
CA ALA A 11 16.04 8.11 -5.78
C ALA A 11 14.92 7.35 -6.51
N MET A 12 14.64 6.10 -6.11
CA MET A 12 13.54 5.31 -6.68
C MET A 12 12.17 5.90 -6.33
N ILE A 13 11.96 6.24 -5.05
CA ILE A 13 10.71 6.84 -4.58
C ILE A 13 10.49 8.21 -5.21
N GLU A 14 11.52 9.07 -5.21
CA GLU A 14 11.42 10.40 -5.82
C GLU A 14 11.10 10.32 -7.31
N LYS A 15 11.69 9.35 -8.02
CA LYS A 15 11.40 9.12 -9.43
C LYS A 15 9.96 8.67 -9.66
N THR A 16 9.44 7.75 -8.85
CA THR A 16 8.09 7.20 -9.01
C THR A 16 7.01 8.24 -8.74
N TRP A 17 7.20 9.09 -7.73
CA TRP A 17 6.22 10.12 -7.36
C TRP A 17 6.50 11.51 -7.95
N GLY A 18 7.65 11.73 -8.59
CA GLY A 18 8.01 12.97 -9.27
C GLY A 18 8.19 14.17 -8.35
N GLN A 19 8.53 13.95 -7.08
CA GLN A 19 8.70 14.98 -6.05
C GLN A 19 9.90 14.63 -5.15
N PRO A 20 10.55 15.62 -4.52
CA PRO A 20 11.63 15.37 -3.58
C PRO A 20 11.13 14.67 -2.31
N ILE A 21 11.99 13.89 -1.66
CA ILE A 21 11.60 13.04 -0.54
C ILE A 21 11.01 13.83 0.64
N GLU A 22 11.48 15.05 0.89
CA GLU A 22 10.99 15.89 1.98
C GLU A 22 9.53 16.32 1.74
N ALA A 23 9.17 16.61 0.48
CA ALA A 23 7.79 16.94 0.13
C ALA A 23 6.87 15.72 0.27
N LEU A 24 7.37 14.55 -0.14
CA LEU A 24 6.64 13.30 -0.07
C LEU A 24 6.43 12.81 1.37
N GLU A 25 7.37 13.04 2.28
CA GLU A 25 7.21 12.77 3.72
C GLU A 25 6.04 13.58 4.31
N VAL A 26 5.93 14.87 3.93
CA VAL A 26 4.81 15.73 4.36
C VAL A 26 3.48 15.22 3.80
N LEU A 27 3.46 14.81 2.53
CA LEU A 27 2.25 14.29 1.88
C LEU A 27 1.78 12.98 2.52
N ALA A 28 2.68 12.04 2.77
CA ALA A 28 2.37 10.76 3.39
C ALA A 28 1.77 10.88 4.81
N VAL A 29 2.13 11.95 5.53
CA VAL A 29 1.60 12.26 6.86
C VAL A 29 0.25 12.99 6.77
N ARG A 30 0.12 13.97 5.88
CA ARG A 30 -1.09 14.81 5.79
C ARG A 30 -2.26 14.13 5.09
N HIS A 31 -1.98 13.31 4.08
CA HIS A 31 -2.99 12.67 3.23
C HIS A 31 -2.80 11.15 3.12
N PRO A 32 -2.79 10.43 4.25
CA PRO A 32 -2.40 9.02 4.28
C PRO A 32 -3.34 8.09 3.52
N CYS A 33 -4.59 8.50 3.30
CA CYS A 33 -5.61 7.72 2.61
C CYS A 33 -5.63 7.98 1.09
N GLU A 34 -5.08 9.10 0.64
CA GLU A 34 -5.08 9.48 -0.78
C GLU A 34 -4.07 8.64 -1.56
N ASP A 35 -2.95 8.30 -0.93
CA ASP A 35 -1.94 7.42 -1.51
C ASP A 35 -1.40 6.41 -0.48
N PRO A 36 -2.05 5.25 -0.32
CA PRO A 36 -1.61 4.21 0.61
C PRO A 36 -0.26 3.60 0.19
N LEU A 37 0.08 3.62 -1.11
CA LEU A 37 1.36 3.10 -1.61
C LEU A 37 2.50 4.03 -1.25
N LEU A 38 2.31 5.35 -1.37
CA LEU A 38 3.27 6.36 -0.90
C LEU A 38 3.53 6.21 0.60
N ARG A 39 2.46 6.07 1.39
CA ARG A 39 2.59 5.85 2.84
C ARG A 39 3.40 4.59 3.15
N SER A 40 3.12 3.49 2.46
CA SER A 40 3.86 2.23 2.60
C SER A 40 5.34 2.40 2.21
N ALA A 41 5.61 3.09 1.11
CA ALA A 41 6.98 3.38 0.64
C ALA A 41 7.75 4.21 1.69
N MET A 42 7.14 5.26 2.24
CA MET A 42 7.76 6.10 3.27
C MET A 42 8.06 5.32 4.54
N HIS A 43 7.10 4.53 5.02
CA HIS A 43 7.32 3.73 6.23
C HIS A 43 8.46 2.73 6.03
N THR A 44 8.52 2.08 4.87
CA THR A 44 9.57 1.13 4.53
C THR A 44 10.93 1.83 4.38
N ARG A 45 10.98 3.03 3.80
CA ARG A 45 12.20 3.84 3.70
C ARG A 45 12.71 4.25 5.09
N THR A 46 11.83 4.65 6.01
CA THR A 46 12.23 4.97 7.38
C THR A 46 12.85 3.76 8.08
N ALA A 47 12.23 2.57 7.94
CA ALA A 47 12.79 1.34 8.49
C ALA A 47 14.17 1.02 7.87
N LEU A 48 14.32 1.17 6.55
CA LEU A 48 15.60 1.03 5.87
C LEU A 48 16.66 1.99 6.40
N ALA A 49 16.33 3.26 6.62
CA ALA A 49 17.28 4.25 7.14
C ALA A 49 17.82 3.87 8.52
N VAL A 50 16.97 3.31 9.38
CA VAL A 50 17.38 2.79 10.70
C VAL A 50 18.33 1.61 10.55
N THR A 51 17.98 0.63 9.70
CA THR A 51 18.83 -0.56 9.48
C THR A 51 20.15 -0.23 8.78
N ASP A 52 20.17 0.72 7.85
CA ASP A 52 21.39 1.16 7.16
C ASP A 52 22.36 1.83 8.14
N ASN A 53 21.84 2.66 9.06
CA ASN A 53 22.63 3.23 10.15
C ASN A 53 23.15 2.14 11.10
N ALA A 54 22.32 1.15 11.46
CA ALA A 54 22.77 0.01 12.27
C ALA A 54 23.90 -0.78 11.57
N ALA A 55 23.79 -0.99 10.26
CA ALA A 55 24.84 -1.63 9.46
C ALA A 55 26.15 -0.84 9.53
N ALA A 56 26.10 0.49 9.37
CA ALA A 56 27.28 1.35 9.50
C ALA A 56 27.95 1.23 10.88
N VAL A 57 27.16 1.23 11.96
CA VAL A 57 27.66 1.06 13.34
C VAL A 57 28.31 -0.31 13.54
N HIS A 58 27.68 -1.39 13.07
CA HIS A 58 28.25 -2.74 13.18
C HIS A 58 29.51 -2.91 12.35
N GLN A 59 29.56 -2.28 11.16
CA GLN A 59 30.74 -2.26 10.30
C GLN A 59 31.90 -1.51 10.96
N GLU A 60 31.65 -0.33 11.54
CA GLU A 60 32.66 0.44 12.26
C GLU A 60 33.20 -0.32 13.46
N ARG A 61 32.31 -0.93 14.26
CA ARG A 61 32.70 -1.74 15.42
C ARG A 61 33.53 -2.95 15.02
N LEU A 62 33.12 -3.68 13.98
CA LEU A 62 33.87 -4.80 13.46
C LEU A 62 35.25 -4.35 12.96
N HIS A 63 35.30 -3.26 12.20
CA HIS A 63 36.55 -2.69 11.70
C HIS A 63 37.51 -2.32 12.83
N ALA A 64 37.02 -1.72 13.92
CA ALA A 64 37.83 -1.38 15.09
C ALA A 64 38.45 -2.62 15.73
N LEU A 65 37.69 -3.71 15.86
CA LEU A 65 38.14 -4.98 16.46
C LEU A 65 39.01 -5.81 15.51
N THR A 66 38.99 -5.54 14.20
CA THR A 66 39.78 -6.28 13.19
C THR A 66 40.81 -5.40 12.49
N ARG A 67 41.14 -4.23 13.07
CA ARG A 67 42.07 -3.29 12.46
C ARG A 67 43.48 -3.90 12.38
N PRO A 68 44.24 -3.66 11.30
CA PRO A 68 45.63 -4.11 11.23
C PRO A 68 46.45 -3.66 12.45
N GLY A 69 47.19 -4.58 13.05
CA GLY A 69 48.01 -4.33 14.24
C GLY A 69 47.26 -4.43 15.57
N TYR A 70 45.94 -4.61 15.55
CA TYR A 70 45.17 -4.95 16.75
C TYR A 70 45.12 -6.46 16.95
N VAL A 71 45.42 -6.93 18.16
CA VAL A 71 45.28 -8.34 18.56
C VAL A 71 44.14 -8.42 19.57
N PRO A 72 42.96 -8.93 19.18
CA PRO A 72 41.82 -9.03 20.07
C PRO A 72 42.12 -9.90 21.29
N ALA A 73 41.65 -9.48 22.45
CA ALA A 73 41.66 -10.35 23.63
C ALA A 73 40.62 -11.48 23.49
N PHE A 74 40.77 -12.56 24.26
CA PHE A 74 39.86 -13.72 24.19
C PHE A 74 38.38 -13.33 24.38
N TYR A 75 38.08 -12.42 25.32
CA TYR A 75 36.71 -11.93 25.58
C TYR A 75 36.15 -11.03 24.48
N GLU A 76 36.98 -10.58 23.52
CA GLU A 76 36.54 -9.76 22.39
C GLU A 76 36.17 -10.60 21.17
N LEU A 77 36.52 -11.90 21.17
CA LEU A 77 36.11 -12.82 20.10
C LEU A 77 34.58 -12.94 20.01
N ASP A 78 33.89 -12.91 21.14
CA ASP A 78 32.43 -12.90 21.19
C ASP A 78 31.88 -11.60 20.57
N ARG A 79 32.50 -10.45 20.87
CA ARG A 79 32.10 -9.15 20.31
C ARG A 79 32.33 -9.06 18.80
N ILE A 80 33.40 -9.67 18.29
CA ILE A 80 33.67 -9.78 16.85
C ILE A 80 32.57 -10.59 16.19
N THR A 81 32.28 -11.77 16.75
CA THR A 81 31.23 -12.67 16.23
C THR A 81 29.87 -11.97 16.23
N GLU A 82 29.49 -11.35 17.34
CA GLU A 82 28.23 -10.61 17.48
C GLU A 82 28.14 -9.47 16.45
N SER A 83 29.19 -8.64 16.32
CA SER A 83 29.20 -7.53 15.37
C SER A 83 29.11 -8.00 13.92
N ALA A 84 29.79 -9.10 13.58
CA ALA A 84 29.74 -9.68 12.24
C ALA A 84 28.36 -10.28 11.92
N VAL A 85 27.73 -10.96 12.87
CA VAL A 85 26.37 -11.49 12.72
C VAL A 85 25.36 -10.35 12.54
N ASN A 86 25.41 -9.34 13.40
CA ASN A 86 24.49 -8.21 13.34
C ASN A 86 24.68 -7.39 12.05
N LEU A 87 25.92 -7.21 11.58
CA LEU A 87 26.19 -6.60 10.27
C LEU A 87 25.54 -7.38 9.13
N ARG A 88 25.65 -8.71 9.13
CA ARG A 88 25.04 -9.58 8.12
C ARG A 88 23.52 -9.50 8.16
N VAL A 89 22.93 -9.50 9.36
CA VAL A 89 21.48 -9.34 9.55
C VAL A 89 21.03 -7.99 8.99
N ALA A 90 21.66 -6.89 9.39
CA ALA A 90 21.33 -5.55 8.90
C ALA A 90 21.43 -5.45 7.37
N HIS A 91 22.48 -6.00 6.74
CA HIS A 91 22.56 -6.05 5.28
C HIS A 91 21.47 -6.89 4.61
N THR A 92 20.99 -7.94 5.26
CA THR A 92 19.92 -8.77 4.73
C THR A 92 18.59 -8.03 4.83
N GLU A 93 18.31 -7.42 5.98
CA GLU A 93 17.14 -6.58 6.20
C GLU A 93 17.08 -5.40 5.24
N SER A 94 18.20 -4.68 5.03
CA SER A 94 18.25 -3.58 4.06
C SER A 94 17.85 -4.06 2.66
N ARG A 95 18.34 -5.24 2.22
CA ARG A 95 17.95 -5.82 0.92
C ARG A 95 16.47 -6.16 0.88
N THR A 96 15.92 -6.69 1.96
CA THR A 96 14.48 -6.97 2.07
C THR A 96 13.65 -5.70 1.95
N TYR A 97 14.04 -4.60 2.61
CA TYR A 97 13.35 -3.32 2.49
C TYR A 97 13.44 -2.74 1.07
N LEU A 98 14.61 -2.82 0.43
CA LEU A 98 14.77 -2.41 -0.97
C LEU A 98 13.83 -3.21 -1.89
N GLN A 99 13.74 -4.53 -1.69
CA GLN A 99 12.83 -5.38 -2.46
C GLN A 99 11.36 -5.01 -2.21
N ALA A 100 10.98 -4.77 -0.95
CA ALA A 100 9.63 -4.34 -0.61
C ALA A 100 9.27 -3.01 -1.31
N ILE A 101 10.19 -2.04 -1.32
CA ILE A 101 9.97 -0.75 -2.00
C ILE A 101 9.84 -0.93 -3.51
N ARG A 102 10.67 -1.79 -4.12
CA ARG A 102 10.50 -2.14 -5.55
C ARG A 102 9.10 -2.69 -5.83
N ARG A 103 8.57 -3.55 -4.97
CA ARG A 103 7.20 -4.08 -5.11
C ARG A 103 6.13 -3.00 -4.97
N VAL A 104 6.32 -2.05 -4.05
CA VAL A 104 5.40 -0.92 -3.88
C VAL A 104 5.41 -0.02 -5.12
N VAL A 105 6.59 0.25 -5.69
CA VAL A 105 6.75 1.02 -6.93
C VAL A 105 6.10 0.29 -8.11
N GLU A 106 6.36 -1.01 -8.28
CA GLU A 106 5.71 -1.83 -9.30
C GLU A 106 4.18 -1.80 -9.18
N ALA A 107 3.65 -1.86 -7.95
CA ALA A 107 2.22 -1.76 -7.69
C ALA A 107 1.65 -0.37 -7.99
N HIS A 108 2.40 0.70 -7.69
CA HIS A 108 2.02 2.07 -8.04
C HIS A 108 1.92 2.25 -9.54
N ASP A 109 2.93 1.79 -10.28
CA ASP A 109 2.97 1.89 -11.73
C ASP A 109 1.86 1.05 -12.40
N ALA A 110 1.48 -0.09 -11.80
CA ALA A 110 0.36 -0.90 -12.26
C ALA A 110 -1.03 -0.31 -11.92
N ALA A 111 -1.12 0.45 -10.81
CA ALA A 111 -2.35 1.12 -10.39
C ALA A 111 -2.56 2.45 -11.10
N ALA A 112 -1.48 3.09 -11.57
CA ALA A 112 -1.55 4.26 -12.42
C ALA A 112 -2.44 3.93 -13.63
N PRO A 113 -3.51 4.72 -13.90
CA PRO A 113 -4.37 4.44 -15.04
C PRO A 113 -3.51 4.55 -16.30
N ALA A 114 -3.21 3.42 -16.92
CA ALA A 114 -2.46 3.34 -18.17
C ALA A 114 -3.11 4.28 -19.17
N ASP A 115 -2.50 5.45 -19.34
CA ASP A 115 -2.85 6.54 -20.26
C ASP A 115 -4.29 6.44 -20.78
N ARG A 116 -5.28 6.46 -19.85
CA ARG A 116 -6.68 6.44 -20.25
C ARG A 116 -6.89 7.79 -20.90
N THR A 117 -6.99 7.75 -22.23
CA THR A 117 -7.23 8.97 -22.99
C THR A 117 -8.46 9.65 -22.38
N PRO A 118 -8.52 11.00 -22.35
CA PRO A 118 -9.69 11.72 -21.83
C PRO A 118 -11.00 11.19 -22.40
N THR A 119 -10.95 10.68 -23.64
CA THR A 119 -12.03 10.00 -24.35
C THR A 119 -12.53 8.74 -23.64
N ASP A 120 -11.65 7.89 -23.11
CA ASP A 120 -12.05 6.65 -22.40
C ASP A 120 -12.74 6.95 -21.08
N LEU A 121 -12.28 7.98 -20.36
CA LEU A 121 -12.94 8.47 -19.15
C LEU A 121 -14.30 9.11 -19.46
N LEU A 122 -14.42 9.83 -20.58
CA LEU A 122 -15.69 10.39 -21.05
C LEU A 122 -16.67 9.31 -21.52
N ILE A 123 -16.20 8.28 -22.21
CA ILE A 123 -17.01 7.13 -22.62
C ILE A 123 -17.48 6.35 -21.39
N GLN A 124 -16.60 6.09 -20.42
CA GLN A 124 -16.98 5.42 -19.19
C GLN A 124 -17.96 6.26 -18.35
N ALA A 125 -17.76 7.58 -18.29
CA ALA A 125 -18.68 8.50 -17.62
C ALA A 125 -20.03 8.61 -18.36
N ALA A 126 -20.05 8.52 -19.69
CA ALA A 126 -21.26 8.49 -20.49
C ALA A 126 -22.02 7.16 -20.32
N VAL A 127 -21.30 6.03 -20.25
CA VAL A 127 -21.87 4.70 -19.97
C VAL A 127 -22.44 4.65 -18.55
N ALA A 128 -21.75 5.21 -17.55
CA ALA A 128 -22.24 5.31 -16.19
C ALA A 128 -23.51 6.20 -16.09
N ARG A 129 -23.57 7.31 -16.83
CA ARG A 129 -24.78 8.15 -16.93
C ARG A 129 -25.92 7.47 -17.69
N SER A 130 -25.62 6.70 -18.73
CA SER A 130 -26.62 5.96 -19.51
C SER A 130 -27.21 4.78 -18.73
N GLY A 131 -26.47 4.22 -17.78
CA GLY A 131 -26.98 3.26 -16.80
C GLY A 131 -27.81 3.89 -15.68
N HIS A 132 -27.81 5.22 -15.56
CA HIS A 132 -28.52 5.98 -14.53
C HIS A 132 -29.68 6.83 -15.10
N ALA A 133 -30.31 6.37 -16.19
CA ALA A 133 -31.57 6.96 -16.63
C ALA A 133 -32.58 6.89 -15.46
N PRO A 134 -33.13 8.03 -15.01
CA PRO A 134 -34.06 8.04 -13.90
C PRO A 134 -35.38 7.43 -14.37
N HIS A 135 -35.64 6.18 -14.01
CA HIS A 135 -37.00 5.69 -14.00
C HIS A 135 -37.73 6.35 -12.84
N THR A 136 -38.70 7.21 -13.15
CA THR A 136 -39.71 7.73 -12.22
C THR A 136 -40.93 8.21 -13.01
N PRO A 137 -42.13 8.28 -12.41
CA PRO A 137 -43.20 7.30 -12.64
C PRO A 137 -44.51 7.90 -13.19
N ASP A 138 -45.45 6.99 -13.51
CA ASP A 138 -46.91 7.17 -13.58
C ASP A 138 -47.53 7.66 -14.93
N GLN A 139 -48.40 6.83 -15.53
CA GLN A 139 -49.78 7.17 -15.94
C GLN A 139 -50.45 6.01 -16.74
N MET A 140 -51.58 5.57 -16.17
CA MET A 140 -52.53 4.49 -16.53
C MET A 140 -53.19 4.63 -17.93
N PRO A 141 -53.84 3.55 -18.46
CA PRO A 141 -55.30 3.62 -18.56
C PRO A 141 -56.05 2.29 -18.27
N ASP A 142 -57.15 2.37 -17.49
CA ASP A 142 -58.22 1.35 -17.36
C ASP A 142 -59.01 1.21 -18.67
N PRO A 143 -59.64 0.06 -19.00
CA PRO A 143 -60.99 -0.34 -18.46
C PRO A 143 -61.30 -1.87 -18.53
N PRO A 144 -62.56 -2.36 -18.37
CA PRO A 144 -63.63 -2.09 -17.40
C PRO A 144 -64.02 -3.36 -16.58
N VAL A 145 -64.67 -3.16 -15.42
CA VAL A 145 -65.38 -4.22 -14.65
C VAL A 145 -66.89 -4.11 -14.89
N PRO A 146 -67.61 -5.24 -15.05
CA PRO A 146 -69.00 -5.31 -14.63
C PRO A 146 -69.22 -6.37 -13.53
N SER A 147 -69.89 -5.93 -12.47
CA SER A 147 -70.28 -6.70 -11.28
C SER A 147 -71.45 -7.66 -11.54
N ALA A 148 -71.37 -8.87 -10.96
CA ALA A 148 -72.49 -9.67 -10.40
C ALA A 148 -71.91 -10.95 -9.76
N SER A 149 -72.44 -11.64 -8.74
CA SER A 149 -73.25 -11.40 -7.54
C SER A 149 -73.31 -12.78 -6.82
N LEU A 150 -73.55 -12.81 -5.49
CA LEU A 150 -73.89 -13.98 -4.63
C LEU A 150 -72.72 -14.93 -4.26
N GLY A 151 -72.44 -15.39 -3.02
CA GLY A 151 -73.07 -15.41 -1.68
C GLY A 151 -72.19 -16.30 -0.73
N PRO A 152 -72.50 -16.45 0.58
CA PRO A 152 -71.57 -16.82 1.70
C PRO A 152 -71.72 -18.30 2.19
N PRO A 153 -71.23 -18.78 3.37
CA PRO A 153 -70.29 -18.29 4.41
C PRO A 153 -69.18 -19.30 4.87
N THR A 154 -68.35 -18.87 5.84
CA THR A 154 -67.40 -19.59 6.74
C THR A 154 -68.02 -20.79 7.50
N PRO A 155 -67.28 -21.80 8.08
CA PRO A 155 -66.44 -21.59 9.30
C PRO A 155 -65.27 -22.58 9.63
N ALA A 156 -64.52 -22.19 10.68
CA ALA A 156 -63.87 -22.99 11.74
C ALA A 156 -62.69 -23.91 11.36
N SER A 157 -61.75 -24.29 12.23
CA SER A 157 -61.28 -23.99 13.60
C SER A 157 -60.29 -25.13 13.90
N GLY A 158 -59.14 -24.90 14.52
CA GLY A 158 -58.36 -26.02 15.08
C GLY A 158 -56.96 -25.68 15.59
N PRO A 159 -56.53 -26.21 16.75
CA PRO A 159 -55.75 -25.43 17.71
C PRO A 159 -54.27 -25.79 17.80
N ARG A 160 -53.54 -24.84 18.40
CA ARG A 160 -52.17 -24.98 18.91
C ARG A 160 -52.09 -26.01 20.04
N ARG A 161 -50.95 -26.69 20.09
CA ARG A 161 -50.25 -26.99 21.34
C ARG A 161 -48.75 -26.83 21.14
#